data_AF-K1SYZ6-F1
#
_entry.id   AF-K1SYZ6-F1
#
_cell.length_a   1.000
_cell.length_b   1.000
_cell.length_c   1.000
_cell.angle_alpha   90.00
_cell.angle_beta   90.00
_cell.angle_gamma   90.00
#
_symmetry.space_group_name_H-M   'P 1'
#
loop_
_entity.id
_entity.type
_entity.pdbx_description
1 polymer ?
#
loop_
_entity_poly.entity_id
_entity_poly.type
_entity_poly.pdbx_seq_one_letter_code
_entity_poly.pdbx_strand_id
1 'polypeptide(L)'
;MELFINKMRRLKGIRKMIVIEEAWKAIASANMASYIKYLYKTVRKFFGEAVVVTQEVEDIISSAIVKDSIINNSDCKILLDQRKFMNKFEQIQS
;
A
#
# COMPACT_ATOMS: atom_id res chain seq x y z
N MET A 1 1.68 8.96 11.71
CA MET A 1 2.59 8.77 10.56
C MET A 1 4.07 8.98 10.94
N GLU A 2 4.43 10.08 11.61
CA GLU A 2 5.82 10.34 12.02
C GLU A 2 6.44 9.27 12.94
N LEU A 3 5.66 8.68 13.86
CA LEU A 3 6.17 7.68 14.79
C LEU A 3 6.82 6.47 14.06
N PHE A 4 6.19 5.99 12.99
CA PHE A 4 6.72 4.86 12.23
C PHE A 4 8.01 5.26 11.50
N ILE A 5 8.05 6.44 10.88
CA ILE A 5 9.25 6.97 10.23
C ILE A 5 10.40 7.12 11.25
N ASN A 6 10.12 7.61 12.45
CA ASN A 6 11.11 7.76 13.50
C ASN A 6 11.66 6.40 13.96
N LYS A 7 10.78 5.39 14.16
CA LYS A 7 11.21 4.01 14.47
C LYS A 7 12.02 3.40 13.33
N MET A 8 11.59 3.60 12.08
CA MET A 8 12.28 3.14 10.87
C MET A 8 13.73 3.64 10.81
N ARG A 9 13.95 4.94 11.10
CA ARG A 9 15.28 5.57 11.06
C ARG A 9 16.17 5.23 12.26
N ARG A 10 15.58 5.13 13.46
CA ARG A 10 16.34 4.95 14.71
C ARG A 10 16.73 3.51 14.99
N LEU A 11 15.83 2.55 14.75
CA LEU A 11 16.02 1.15 15.17
C LEU A 11 16.74 0.35 14.09
N LYS A 12 18.08 0.43 14.03
CA LYS A 12 18.87 -0.33 13.04
C LYS A 12 18.80 -1.84 13.32
N GLY A 13 18.85 -2.67 12.28
CA GLY A 13 18.85 -4.14 12.39
C GLY A 13 17.51 -4.80 12.76
N ILE A 14 16.53 -4.04 13.23
CA ILE A 14 15.19 -4.56 13.58
C ILE A 14 14.27 -4.46 12.36
N ARG A 15 13.46 -5.50 12.10
CA ARG A 15 12.43 -5.47 11.04
C ARG A 15 11.24 -4.61 11.49
N LYS A 16 10.78 -3.68 10.64
CA LYS A 16 9.58 -2.85 10.92
C LYS A 16 8.51 -3.17 9.89
N MET A 17 7.36 -3.63 10.35
CA MET A 17 6.22 -3.86 9.47
C MET A 17 5.17 -2.78 9.76
N ILE A 18 4.64 -2.18 8.71
CA ILE A 18 3.41 -1.38 8.77
C ILE A 18 2.35 -2.09 7.95
N VAL A 19 1.20 -2.35 8.58
CA VAL A 19 0.03 -2.93 7.93
C VAL A 19 -1.05 -1.86 7.92
N ILE A 20 -1.61 -1.60 6.74
CA ILE A 20 -2.65 -0.60 6.52
C ILE A 20 -3.89 -1.36 6.08
N GLU A 21 -4.80 -1.58 7.03
CA GLU A 21 -6.13 -2.14 6.82
C GLU A 21 -7.06 -1.09 6.21
N GLU A 22 -7.89 -1.50 5.24
CA GLU A 22 -8.84 -0.63 4.52
C GLU A 22 -8.21 0.67 4.01
N ALA A 23 -7.08 0.54 3.31
CA ALA A 23 -6.29 1.69 2.87
C ALA A 23 -7.10 2.74 2.09
N TRP A 24 -8.22 2.37 1.46
CA TRP A 24 -9.09 3.29 0.72
C TRP A 24 -9.56 4.51 1.52
N LYS A 25 -9.96 4.33 2.79
CA LYS A 25 -10.34 5.45 3.68
C LYS A 25 -9.16 6.37 3.94
N ALA A 26 -7.97 5.79 4.05
CA ALA A 26 -6.74 6.51 4.31
C ALA A 26 -6.28 7.28 3.06
N ILE A 27 -6.45 6.71 1.86
CA ILE A 27 -6.06 7.26 0.56
C ILE A 27 -6.86 8.52 0.18
N ALA A 28 -8.02 8.76 0.79
CA ALA A 28 -8.86 9.94 0.55
C ALA A 28 -8.18 11.29 0.87
N SER A 29 -7.09 11.31 1.64
CA SER A 29 -6.35 12.55 1.94
C SER A 29 -5.01 12.63 1.19
N ALA A 30 -4.72 13.80 0.61
CA ALA A 30 -3.46 14.04 -0.12
C ALA A 30 -2.19 13.78 0.71
N ASN A 31 -2.25 14.05 2.02
CA ASN A 31 -1.16 13.81 2.96
C ASN A 31 -0.88 12.30 3.12
N MET A 32 -1.92 11.48 3.22
CA MET A 32 -1.75 10.03 3.34
C MET A 32 -1.28 9.40 2.03
N ALA A 33 -1.78 9.85 0.88
CA ALA A 33 -1.29 9.39 -0.42
C ALA A 33 0.23 9.64 -0.57
N SER A 34 0.69 10.83 -0.17
CA SER A 34 2.12 11.17 -0.15
C SER A 34 2.91 10.30 0.83
N TYR A 35 2.34 10.01 2.01
CA TYR A 35 2.94 9.12 3.00
C TYR A 35 3.08 7.67 2.50
N ILE A 36 2.03 7.11 1.89
CA ILE A 36 2.05 5.76 1.29
C ILE A 36 3.13 5.68 0.21
N LYS A 37 3.16 6.66 -0.70
CA LYS A 37 4.21 6.75 -1.73
C LYS A 37 5.61 6.77 -1.14
N TYR A 38 5.83 7.53 -0.07
CA TYR A 38 7.10 7.55 0.64
C TYR A 38 7.46 6.18 1.24
N LEU A 39 6.51 5.52 1.91
CA LEU A 39 6.70 4.21 2.51
C LEU A 39 7.15 3.18 1.46
N TYR A 40 6.39 3.00 0.38
CA TYR A 40 6.69 2.00 -0.64
C TYR A 40 8.06 2.22 -1.31
N LYS A 41 8.50 3.47 -1.46
CA LYS A 41 9.83 3.78 -2.03
C LYS A 41 10.98 3.62 -1.04
N THR A 42 10.71 3.73 0.26
CA THR A 42 11.76 3.98 1.26
C THR A 42 11.89 2.89 2.30
N VAL A 43 10.80 2.23 2.71
CA VAL A 43 10.76 1.33 3.87
C VAL A 43 11.77 0.17 3.75
N ARG A 44 11.96 -0.36 2.54
CA ARG A 44 12.93 -1.42 2.22
C ARG A 44 14.38 -1.04 2.55
N LYS A 45 14.74 0.25 2.45
CA LYS A 45 16.09 0.75 2.79
C LYS A 45 16.41 0.62 4.28
N PHE A 46 15.37 0.48 5.11
CA PHE A 46 15.46 0.46 6.57
C PHE A 46 15.06 -0.89 7.18
N PHE A 47 15.19 -1.96 6.39
CA PHE A 47 14.76 -3.32 6.75
C PHE A 47 13.30 -3.35 7.21
N GLY A 48 12.43 -2.67 6.48
CA GLY A 48 11.00 -2.66 6.79
C GLY A 48 10.13 -3.02 5.59
N GLU A 49 8.86 -3.20 5.88
CA GLU A 49 7.86 -3.75 4.98
C GLU A 49 6.56 -2.97 5.15
N ALA A 50 5.93 -2.64 4.02
CA ALA A 50 4.62 -2.00 3.99
C ALA A 50 3.63 -2.96 3.35
N VAL A 51 2.57 -3.28 4.07
CA VAL A 51 1.49 -4.15 3.63
C VAL A 51 0.21 -3.34 3.61
N VAL A 52 -0.51 -3.42 2.49
CA VAL A 52 -1.85 -2.83 2.35
C VAL A 52 -2.83 -3.96 2.16
N VAL A 53 -3.92 -3.91 2.92
CA VAL A 53 -5.03 -4.86 2.85
C VAL A 53 -6.28 -4.10 2.47
N THR A 54 -6.95 -4.53 1.40
CA THR A 54 -8.21 -3.97 0.95
C THR A 54 -9.15 -5.07 0.48
N GLN A 55 -10.45 -4.85 0.64
CA GLN A 55 -11.50 -5.68 0.05
C GLN A 55 -11.95 -5.14 -1.31
N GLU A 56 -11.81 -3.82 -1.53
CA GLU A 56 -12.20 -3.15 -2.76
C GLU A 56 -10.96 -2.74 -3.53
N VAL A 57 -10.73 -3.41 -4.66
CA VAL A 57 -9.55 -3.18 -5.52
C VAL A 57 -9.69 -1.88 -6.32
N GLU A 58 -10.92 -1.52 -6.71
CA GLU A 58 -11.23 -0.27 -7.42
C GLU A 58 -10.73 0.96 -6.66
N ASP A 59 -10.78 0.95 -5.32
CA ASP A 59 -10.31 2.04 -4.49
C ASP A 59 -8.79 2.28 -4.58
N ILE A 60 -8.02 1.23 -4.86
CA ILE A 60 -6.58 1.37 -5.08
C ILE A 60 -6.31 1.89 -6.49
N ILE A 61 -7.09 1.43 -7.48
CA ILE A 61 -6.89 1.77 -8.90
C ILE A 61 -7.36 3.19 -9.22
N SER A 62 -8.41 3.68 -8.53
CA SER A 62 -8.99 5.00 -8.77
C SER A 62 -8.03 6.17 -8.47
N SER A 63 -7.03 5.94 -7.61
CA SER A 63 -5.99 6.92 -7.30
C SER A 63 -4.69 6.59 -8.02
N ALA A 64 -4.34 7.34 -9.07
CA ALA A 64 -3.13 7.10 -9.87
C ALA A 64 -1.84 7.06 -9.01
N ILE A 65 -1.74 7.96 -8.02
CA ILE A 65 -0.60 8.01 -7.08
C ILE A 65 -0.46 6.70 -6.32
N VAL A 66 -1.58 6.10 -5.93
CA VAL A 66 -1.62 4.90 -5.11
C VAL A 66 -1.52 3.64 -5.96
N LYS A 67 -2.18 3.59 -7.12
CA LYS A 67 -2.00 2.55 -8.14
C LYS A 67 -0.51 2.36 -8.40
N ASP A 68 0.20 3.43 -8.74
CA ASP A 68 1.63 3.36 -9.01
C ASP A 68 2.46 3.01 -7.77
N SER A 69 2.10 3.53 -6.60
CA SER A 69 2.88 3.31 -5.38
C SER A 69 2.74 1.88 -4.86
N ILE A 70 1.51 1.37 -4.80
CA ILE A 70 1.21 0.04 -4.25
C ILE A 70 1.41 -1.02 -5.32
N ILE A 71 0.73 -0.92 -6.47
CA ILE A 71 0.73 -2.01 -7.46
C ILE A 71 2.09 -2.17 -8.12
N ASN A 72 2.72 -1.07 -8.57
CA ASN A 72 3.98 -1.16 -9.32
C ASN A 72 5.20 -1.40 -8.41
N ASN A 73 5.18 -0.99 -7.13
CA ASN A 73 6.32 -1.21 -6.22
C ASN A 73 6.14 -2.41 -5.28
N SER A 74 5.00 -3.12 -5.31
CA SER A 74 4.84 -4.36 -4.54
C SER A 74 5.21 -5.56 -5.40
N ASP A 75 6.34 -6.18 -5.09
CA ASP A 75 6.75 -7.44 -5.74
C ASP A 75 5.81 -8.60 -5.35
N CYS A 76 5.34 -8.61 -4.10
CA CYS A 76 4.39 -9.59 -3.59
C CYS A 76 2.96 -9.04 -3.67
N LYS A 77 2.05 -9.84 -4.25
CA LYS A 77 0.62 -9.55 -4.30
C LYS A 77 -0.12 -10.84 -3.93
N ILE A 78 -0.99 -10.77 -2.93
CA ILE A 78 -1.80 -11.90 -2.48
C ILE A 78 -3.24 -11.59 -2.86
N LEU A 79 -3.75 -12.28 -3.87
CA LEU A 79 -5.13 -12.17 -4.31
C LEU A 79 -5.92 -13.35 -3.73
N LEU A 80 -6.83 -13.05 -2.81
CA LEU A 80 -7.78 -14.04 -2.26
C LEU A 80 -8.97 -14.19 -3.21
N ASP A 81 -10.01 -14.93 -2.83
CA ASP A 81 -11.19 -15.14 -3.68
C ASP A 81 -11.78 -13.84 -4.23
N GLN A 82 -11.66 -13.65 -5.55
CA GLN A 82 -12.15 -12.48 -6.28
C GLN A 82 -13.47 -12.75 -7.01
N ARG A 83 -14.20 -13.84 -6.73
CA ARG A 83 -15.40 -14.20 -7.51
C ARG A 83 -16.49 -13.13 -7.49
N LYS A 84 -16.56 -12.32 -6.42
CA LYS A 84 -17.46 -11.15 -6.34
C LYS A 84 -17.14 -10.07 -7.38
N PHE A 85 -15.92 -10.05 -7.91
CA PHE A 85 -15.44 -9.12 -8.93
C PHE A 85 -15.42 -9.72 -10.34
N MET A 86 -15.86 -10.99 -10.54
CA MET A 86 -15.89 -11.65 -11.86
C MET A 86 -16.57 -10.81 -12.96
N ASN A 87 -17.62 -10.07 -12.59
CA ASN A 87 -18.36 -9.20 -13.51
C ASN A 87 -17.70 -7.81 -13.73
N LYS A 88 -16.54 -7.55 -13.13
CA LYS A 88 -15.79 -6.29 -13.16
C LYS A 88 -14.35 -6.45 -13.70
N PHE A 89 -13.95 -7.66 -14.10
CA PHE A 89 -12.56 -7.97 -14.47
C PHE A 89 -12.04 -7.18 -15.68
N GLU A 90 -12.91 -6.83 -16.64
CA GLU A 90 -12.52 -6.03 -17.80
C GLU A 90 -11.91 -4.67 -17.41
N GLN A 91 -12.27 -4.11 -16.25
CA GLN A 91 -11.74 -2.83 -15.76
C GLN A 91 -10.38 -2.97 -15.04
N ILE A 92 -10.05 -4.17 -14.55
CA ILE A 92 -8.85 -4.43 -13.73
C ILE A 92 -7.66 -4.86 -14.61
N GLN A 93 -7.89 -5.37 -15.81
CA GLN A 93 -6.86 -5.93 -16.70
C GLN A 93 -6.06 -4.87 -17.51
N SER A 94 -6.17 -3.56 -17.18
CA SER A 94 -5.49 -2.46 -17.90
C SER A 94 -4.45 -1.66 -17.10
#